data_AF-A0A661CB96-F1
#
_entry.id   AF-A0A661CB96-F1
#
_cell.length_a   1.000
_cell.length_b   1.000
_cell.length_c   1.000
_cell.angle_alpha   90.00
_cell.angle_beta   90.00
_cell.angle_gamma   90.00
#
_symmetry.space_group_name_H-M   'P 1'
#
loop_
_entity.id
_entity.type
_entity.pdbx_description
1 polymer ?
#
loop_
_entity_poly.entity_id
_entity_poly.type
_entity_poly.pdbx_seq_one_letter_code
_entity_poly.pdbx_strand_id
1 'polypeptide(L)'
;MYRAPDFSEMKIDESTLISHMRTMSKQVNRIKIAFVDGRQDAALSAFLELEKSMNSLGKTCINCHKNDLKAYPNMQMEQSMTDLGQSLKTGSLQEQGKALGTLAVMVCAECHGTHRLSYDAKKLLGKKKSWGELLKHL
;
A
#
# COMPACT_ATOMS: atom_id res chain seq x y z
N MET A 1 3.26 -10.23 -24.32
CA MET A 1 4.27 -10.68 -23.33
C MET A 1 4.10 -9.84 -22.07
N TYR A 2 3.57 -10.43 -21.00
CA TYR A 2 3.49 -9.76 -19.69
C TYR A 2 4.87 -9.88 -19.04
N ARG A 3 5.64 -8.79 -19.02
CA ARG A 3 6.93 -8.75 -18.32
C ARG A 3 6.62 -8.53 -16.84
N ALA A 4 6.88 -9.53 -16.01
CA ALA A 4 6.89 -9.32 -14.56
C ALA A 4 7.92 -8.22 -14.23
N PRO A 5 7.68 -7.36 -13.22
CA PRO A 5 8.63 -6.33 -12.86
C PRO A 5 9.99 -6.94 -12.49
N ASP A 6 11.08 -6.36 -13.00
CA ASP A 6 12.42 -6.81 -12.66
C ASP A 6 12.87 -6.17 -11.34
N PHE A 7 12.97 -7.00 -10.31
CA PHE A 7 13.42 -6.62 -8.97
C PHE A 7 14.89 -6.95 -8.71
N SER A 8 15.65 -7.36 -9.74
CA SER A 8 17.07 -7.77 -9.59
C SER A 8 17.99 -6.64 -9.14
N GLU A 9 17.65 -5.38 -9.48
CA GLU A 9 18.39 -4.18 -9.09
C GLU A 9 17.77 -3.41 -7.90
N MET A 10 16.81 -4.01 -7.19
CA MET A 10 16.07 -3.36 -6.12
C MET A 10 16.99 -3.07 -4.91
N LYS A 11 17.72 -1.95 -4.95
CA LYS A 11 18.33 -1.31 -3.79
C LYS A 11 17.32 -0.38 -3.14
N ILE A 12 16.20 -0.92 -2.67
CA ILE A 12 15.36 -0.17 -1.76
C ILE A 12 16.09 -0.17 -0.43
N ASP A 13 16.30 1.02 0.14
CA ASP A 13 16.61 1.12 1.56
C ASP A 13 15.40 0.57 2.33
N GLU A 14 15.46 -0.74 2.58
CA GLU A 14 14.39 -1.53 3.18
C GLU A 14 13.98 -0.95 4.53
N SER A 15 14.95 -0.37 5.26
CA SER A 15 14.71 0.28 6.54
C SER A 15 13.81 1.50 6.41
N THR A 16 14.04 2.33 5.38
CA THR A 16 13.23 3.51 5.08
C THR A 16 11.83 3.13 4.60
N LEU A 17 11.69 2.12 3.73
CA LEU A 17 10.37 1.66 3.28
C LEU A 17 9.55 1.05 4.43
N ILE A 18 10.16 0.22 5.27
CA ILE A 18 9.51 -0.36 6.47
C ILE A 18 9.07 0.76 7.43
N SER A 19 9.94 1.73 7.67
CA SER A 19 9.61 2.89 8.52
C SER A 19 8.42 3.69 7.97
N HIS A 20 8.40 3.90 6.65
CA HIS A 20 7.29 4.58 5.96
C HIS A 20 5.97 3.80 6.11
N MET A 21 5.98 2.48 5.89
CA MET A 21 4.78 1.64 6.05
C MET A 21 4.26 1.64 7.49
N ARG A 22 5.17 1.59 8.48
CA ARG A 22 4.80 1.71 9.90
C ARG A 22 4.17 3.07 10.21
N THR A 23 4.68 4.13 9.59
CA THR A 23 4.13 5.48 9.75
C THR A 23 2.72 5.58 9.18
N MET A 24 2.49 5.06 7.97
CA MET A 24 1.15 5.02 7.36
C MET A 24 0.16 4.20 8.19
N SER A 25 0.57 3.03 8.70
CA SER A 25 -0.27 2.22 9.59
C SER A 25 -0.65 2.95 10.87
N LYS A 26 0.30 3.70 11.48
CA LYS A 26 0.01 4.55 12.64
C LYS A 26 -0.96 5.68 12.31
N GLN A 27 -0.85 6.30 11.13
CA GLN A 27 -1.75 7.37 10.70
C GLN A 27 -3.19 6.85 10.51
N VAL A 28 -3.37 5.70 9.85
CA VAL A 28 -4.69 5.04 9.74
C VAL A 28 -5.29 4.77 11.12
N ASN A 29 -4.50 4.24 12.06
CA ASN A 29 -4.95 4.01 13.43
C ASN A 29 -5.29 5.32 14.17
N ARG A 30 -4.50 6.38 13.99
CA ARG A 30 -4.77 7.70 14.58
C ARG A 30 -6.07 8.30 14.07
N ILE A 31 -6.37 8.16 12.77
CA ILE A 31 -7.65 8.58 12.20
C ILE A 31 -8.79 7.83 12.90
N LYS A 32 -8.68 6.49 12.99
CA LYS A 32 -9.69 5.65 13.66
C LYS A 32 -9.95 6.07 15.10
N ILE A 33 -8.91 6.18 15.90
CA ILE A 33 -9.03 6.54 17.32
C ILE A 33 -9.65 7.94 17.44
N ALA A 34 -9.14 8.92 16.68
CA ALA A 34 -9.60 10.28 16.77
C ALA A 34 -11.08 10.43 16.42
N PHE A 35 -11.57 9.78 15.37
CA PHE A 35 -12.99 9.88 15.02
C PHE A 35 -13.90 9.11 15.99
N VAL A 36 -13.43 7.98 16.55
CA VAL A 36 -14.17 7.25 17.60
C VAL A 36 -14.29 8.09 18.87
N ASP A 37 -13.25 8.84 19.21
CA ASP A 37 -13.21 9.72 20.38
C ASP A 37 -13.91 11.07 20.16
N GLY A 38 -14.53 11.30 18.99
CA GLY A 38 -15.18 12.57 18.65
C GLY A 38 -14.22 13.75 18.44
N ARG A 39 -12.92 13.48 18.24
CA ARG A 39 -11.87 14.48 18.03
C ARG A 39 -11.67 14.78 16.54
N GLN A 40 -12.63 15.48 15.95
CA GLN A 40 -12.67 15.76 14.51
C GLN A 40 -11.38 16.43 13.97
N ASP A 41 -10.86 17.45 14.64
CA ASP A 41 -9.63 18.14 14.19
C ASP A 41 -8.41 17.21 14.19
N ALA A 42 -8.31 16.32 15.19
CA ALA A 42 -7.23 15.34 15.25
C ALA A 42 -7.37 14.28 14.14
N ALA A 43 -8.59 13.89 13.80
CA ALA A 43 -8.85 12.96 12.70
C ALA A 43 -8.47 13.58 11.35
N LEU A 44 -8.85 14.83 11.11
CA LEU A 44 -8.49 15.58 9.89
C LEU A 44 -6.98 15.83 9.80
N SER A 45 -6.32 16.14 10.91
CA SER A 45 -4.85 16.29 10.96
C SER A 45 -4.16 14.98 10.59
N ALA A 46 -4.56 13.85 11.19
CA ALA A 46 -4.00 12.53 10.86
C ALA A 46 -4.29 12.10 9.41
N PHE A 47 -5.45 12.48 8.87
CA PHE A 47 -5.81 12.27 7.46
C PHE A 47 -4.85 13.01 6.51
N LEU A 48 -4.55 14.28 6.75
CA LEU A 48 -3.60 15.05 5.93
C LEU A 48 -2.18 14.49 6.01
N GLU A 49 -1.78 13.95 7.17
CA GLU A 49 -0.50 13.25 7.30
C GLU A 49 -0.46 11.95 6.48
N LEU A 50 -1.56 11.19 6.46
CA LEU A 50 -1.69 9.98 5.64
C LEU A 50 -1.61 10.31 4.14
N GLU A 51 -2.32 11.35 3.69
CA GLU A 51 -2.29 11.81 2.30
C GLU A 51 -0.86 12.14 1.84
N LYS A 52 -0.14 12.92 2.64
CA LYS A 52 1.28 13.24 2.37
C LYS A 52 2.14 11.99 2.29
N SER A 53 1.89 11.03 3.17
CA SER A 53 2.66 9.78 3.24
C SER A 53 2.37 8.89 2.02
N MET A 54 1.11 8.81 1.58
CA MET A 54 0.74 8.12 0.34
C MET A 54 1.41 8.74 -0.89
N ASN A 55 1.35 10.07 -1.02
CA ASN A 55 2.01 10.78 -2.13
C ASN A 55 3.53 10.59 -2.11
N SER A 56 4.15 10.59 -0.93
CA SER A 56 5.58 10.30 -0.79
C SER A 56 5.93 8.88 -1.21
N LEU A 57 5.11 7.88 -0.83
CA LEU A 57 5.30 6.49 -1.24
C LEU A 57 5.22 6.34 -2.77
N GLY A 58 4.28 7.03 -3.41
CA GLY A 58 4.11 7.05 -4.86
C GLY A 58 5.39 7.40 -5.62
N LYS A 59 6.14 8.38 -5.11
CA LYS A 59 7.43 8.80 -5.68
C LYS A 59 8.49 7.71 -5.64
N THR A 60 8.36 6.72 -4.77
CA THR A 60 9.28 5.57 -4.69
C THR A 60 8.89 4.44 -5.65
N CYS A 61 7.62 4.37 -6.07
CA CYS A 61 7.12 3.30 -6.95
C CYS A 61 7.79 3.35 -8.33
N ILE A 62 8.15 4.54 -8.83
CA ILE A 62 8.84 4.73 -10.11
C ILE A 62 10.18 4.01 -10.20
N ASN A 63 10.82 3.73 -9.06
CA ASN A 63 12.10 3.02 -9.03
C ASN A 63 11.98 1.59 -9.58
N CYS A 64 10.80 0.97 -9.43
CA CYS A 64 10.50 -0.39 -9.93
C CYS A 64 9.56 -0.37 -11.15
N HIS A 65 8.72 0.67 -11.27
CA HIS A 65 7.70 0.84 -12.31
C HIS A 65 8.14 1.81 -13.43
N LYS A 66 9.36 1.65 -13.96
CA LYS A 66 9.97 2.59 -14.95
C LYS A 66 9.22 2.70 -16.28
N ASN A 67 8.60 1.61 -16.75
CA ASN A 67 7.95 1.52 -18.07
C ASN A 67 6.43 1.26 -18.01
N ASP A 68 5.90 1.07 -16.80
CA ASP A 68 4.48 0.83 -16.53
C ASP A 68 4.11 1.75 -15.37
N LEU A 69 3.71 2.99 -15.70
CA LEU A 69 3.33 4.01 -14.71
C LEU A 69 2.00 3.60 -14.05
N LYS A 70 2.06 2.59 -13.19
CA LYS A 70 1.01 2.37 -12.20
C LYS A 70 1.07 3.55 -11.24
N ALA A 71 0.22 4.53 -11.50
CA ALA A 71 0.08 5.70 -10.64
C ALA A 71 -0.25 5.23 -9.23
N TYR A 72 0.51 5.73 -8.26
CA TYR A 72 0.19 5.58 -6.85
C TYR A 72 0.32 6.97 -6.19
N PRO A 73 -0.72 7.47 -5.52
CA PRO A 73 -2.10 6.97 -5.56
C PRO A 73 -2.64 6.93 -7.00
N ASN A 74 -3.58 6.03 -7.29
CA ASN A 74 -4.34 6.04 -8.56
C ASN A 74 -5.64 6.84 -8.37
N MET A 75 -6.38 7.11 -9.46
CA MET A 75 -7.63 7.88 -9.40
C MET A 75 -8.67 7.31 -8.41
N GLN A 76 -8.74 5.98 -8.28
CA GLN A 76 -9.68 5.36 -7.34
C GLN A 76 -9.26 5.60 -5.87
N MET A 77 -7.96 5.54 -5.59
CA MET A 77 -7.42 5.87 -4.27
C MET A 77 -7.58 7.36 -3.94
N GLU A 78 -7.40 8.25 -4.92
CA GLU A 78 -7.63 9.69 -4.77
C GLU A 78 -9.10 9.99 -4.46
N GLN A 79 -10.03 9.32 -5.15
CA GLN A 79 -11.45 9.42 -4.84
C GLN A 79 -11.75 8.90 -3.43
N SER A 80 -11.21 7.74 -3.04
CA SER A 80 -11.41 7.19 -1.70
C SER A 80 -10.82 8.08 -0.59
N MET A 81 -9.73 8.81 -0.88
CA MET A 81 -9.18 9.83 0.02
C MET A 81 -10.15 11.02 0.16
N THR A 82 -10.72 11.48 -0.95
CA THR A 82 -11.72 12.55 -0.96
C THR A 82 -12.95 12.17 -0.15
N ASP A 83 -13.46 10.94 -0.35
CA ASP A 83 -14.62 10.40 0.36
C ASP A 83 -14.36 10.29 1.87
N LEU A 84 -13.16 9.82 2.26
CA LEU A 84 -12.76 9.79 3.66
C LEU A 84 -12.70 11.19 4.25
N GLY A 85 -12.09 12.16 3.55
CA GLY A 85 -12.02 13.54 4.00
C GLY A 85 -13.40 14.17 4.21
N GLN A 86 -14.36 13.90 3.32
CA GLN A 86 -15.74 14.37 3.46
C GLN A 86 -16.47 13.68 4.62
N SER A 87 -16.30 12.37 4.76
CA SER A 87 -16.92 11.60 5.83
C SER A 87 -16.41 12.00 7.21
N LEU A 88 -15.12 12.33 7.35
CA LEU A 88 -14.55 12.84 8.60
C LEU A 88 -15.12 14.22 8.99
N LYS A 89 -15.57 15.01 8.02
CA LYS A 89 -16.14 16.34 8.28
C LYS A 89 -17.62 16.31 8.67
N THR A 90 -18.38 15.42 8.06
CA THR A 90 -19.85 15.51 8.07
C THR A 90 -20.56 14.18 8.26
N GLY A 91 -19.85 13.06 8.12
CA GLY A 91 -20.43 11.73 8.21
C GLY A 91 -20.59 11.25 9.64
N SER A 92 -21.51 10.31 9.82
CA SER A 92 -21.66 9.50 11.02
C SER A 92 -20.43 8.62 11.29
N LEU A 93 -20.33 8.12 12.52
CA LEU A 93 -19.27 7.18 12.92
C LEU A 93 -19.19 5.94 12.01
N GLN A 94 -20.35 5.46 11.54
CA GLN A 94 -20.43 4.33 10.62
C GLN A 94 -19.88 4.68 9.23
N GLU A 95 -20.23 5.85 8.69
CA GLU A 95 -19.73 6.32 7.39
C GLU A 95 -18.22 6.54 7.44
N GLN A 96 -17.71 7.13 8.53
CA GLN A 96 -16.28 7.33 8.76
C GLN A 96 -15.53 5.99 8.80
N GLY A 97 -16.06 5.01 9.53
CA GLY A 97 -15.50 3.67 9.59
C GLY A 97 -15.49 2.96 8.23
N LYS A 98 -16.57 3.09 7.45
CA LYS A 98 -16.68 2.52 6.10
C LYS A 98 -15.67 3.17 5.15
N ALA A 99 -15.59 4.50 5.13
CA ALA A 99 -14.66 5.23 4.26
C ALA A 99 -13.19 4.89 4.59
N LEU A 100 -12.83 4.85 5.88
CA LEU A 100 -11.47 4.47 6.29
C LEU A 100 -11.15 3.02 5.92
N GLY A 101 -12.11 2.11 6.11
CA GLY A 101 -11.96 0.69 5.74
C GLY A 101 -11.74 0.50 4.25
N THR A 102 -12.54 1.17 3.40
CA THR A 102 -12.38 1.15 1.94
C THR A 102 -10.99 1.62 1.52
N LEU A 103 -10.56 2.78 2.03
CA LEU A 103 -9.23 3.31 1.73
C LEU A 103 -8.14 2.33 2.17
N ALA A 104 -8.22 1.78 3.39
CA ALA A 104 -7.22 0.86 3.91
C ALA A 104 -7.04 -0.39 3.04
N VAL A 105 -8.13 -0.94 2.50
CA VAL A 105 -8.07 -2.08 1.56
C VAL A 105 -7.32 -1.68 0.29
N MET A 106 -7.64 -0.54 -0.31
CA MET A 106 -6.99 -0.07 -1.53
C MET A 106 -5.49 0.20 -1.30
N VAL A 107 -5.14 0.94 -0.25
CA VAL A 107 -3.76 1.42 -0.05
C VAL A 107 -2.82 0.36 0.54
N CYS A 108 -3.35 -0.59 1.32
CA CYS A 108 -2.53 -1.63 1.95
C CYS A 108 -2.64 -2.98 1.21
N ALA A 109 -3.85 -3.46 0.96
CA ALA A 109 -4.04 -4.84 0.49
C ALA A 109 -3.68 -5.01 -0.99
N GLU A 110 -3.98 -4.03 -1.85
CA GLU A 110 -3.68 -4.10 -3.29
C GLU A 110 -2.17 -4.17 -3.55
N CYS A 111 -1.41 -3.27 -2.93
CA CYS A 111 0.04 -3.20 -3.06
C CYS A 111 0.72 -4.42 -2.42
N HIS A 112 0.36 -4.78 -1.19
CA HIS A 112 0.94 -5.96 -0.52
C HIS A 112 0.58 -7.26 -1.23
N GLY A 113 -0.65 -7.40 -1.71
CA GLY A 113 -1.06 -8.56 -2.50
C GLY A 113 -0.21 -8.71 -3.77
N THR A 114 -0.09 -7.65 -4.55
CA THR A 114 0.69 -7.66 -5.80
C THR A 114 2.16 -7.95 -5.57
N HIS A 115 2.80 -7.26 -4.62
CA HIS A 115 4.23 -7.41 -4.36
C HIS A 115 4.57 -8.73 -3.66
N ARG A 116 3.78 -9.16 -2.68
CA ARG A 116 4.03 -10.41 -1.96
C ARG A 116 3.83 -11.63 -2.85
N LEU A 117 2.75 -11.67 -3.63
CA LEU A 117 2.50 -12.77 -4.57
C LEU A 117 3.64 -12.88 -5.60
N SER A 118 4.11 -11.75 -6.13
CA SER A 118 5.21 -11.72 -7.09
C SER A 118 6.53 -12.20 -6.47
N TYR A 119 6.82 -11.77 -5.24
CA TYR A 119 8.00 -12.22 -4.50
C TYR A 119 7.96 -13.72 -4.20
N ASP A 120 6.84 -14.22 -3.68
CA ASP A 120 6.67 -15.63 -3.33
C ASP A 120 6.75 -16.52 -4.58
N ALA A 121 6.14 -16.11 -5.69
CA ALA A 121 6.26 -16.81 -6.98
C ALA A 121 7.72 -16.87 -7.46
N LYS A 122 8.48 -15.76 -7.39
CA LYS A 122 9.92 -15.77 -7.71
C LYS A 122 10.72 -16.68 -6.77
N LYS A 123 10.41 -16.71 -5.47
CA LYS A 123 11.09 -17.59 -4.52
C LYS A 123 10.83 -19.08 -4.82
N LEU A 124 9.62 -19.42 -5.25
CA LEU A 124 9.24 -20.78 -5.61
C LEU A 124 9.82 -21.22 -6.96
N LEU A 125 9.77 -20.36 -7.97
CA LEU A 125 10.17 -20.67 -9.35
C LEU A 125 11.64 -20.36 -9.65
N GLY A 126 12.22 -19.40 -8.94
CA GLY A 126 13.62 -18.98 -9.06
C GLY A 126 14.60 -19.81 -8.23
N LYS A 127 14.09 -20.66 -7.31
CA LYS A 127 14.86 -21.84 -6.90
C LYS A 127 15.04 -22.68 -8.16
N LYS A 128 16.23 -22.61 -8.78
CA LYS A 128 16.70 -23.67 -9.68
C LYS A 128 16.46 -24.98 -8.92
N LYS A 129 15.37 -25.68 -9.24
CA LYS A 129 15.39 -27.12 -9.08
C LYS A 129 16.60 -27.54 -9.89
N SER A 130 17.64 -27.98 -9.18
CA SER A 130 18.75 -28.68 -9.81
C SER A 130 18.13 -29.65 -10.79
N TRP A 131 18.52 -29.61 -12.06
CA TRP A 131 18.00 -30.56 -13.06
C TRP A 131 18.14 -32.01 -12.58
N GLY A 132 19.11 -32.28 -11.68
CA GLY A 132 19.29 -33.57 -11.00
C GLY A 132 18.28 -33.93 -9.91
N GLU A 133 17.44 -33.00 -9.41
CA GLU A 133 16.30 -33.33 -8.54
C GLU A 133 15.04 -33.67 -9.33
N LEU A 134 14.86 -33.10 -10.53
CA LEU A 134 13.72 -33.38 -11.39
C LEU A 134 13.82 -34.75 -12.07
N LEU A 135 15.04 -35.21 -12.38
CA LEU A 135 15.30 -36.53 -12.96
C LEU A 135 15.17 -37.70 -11.97
N LYS A 136 15.05 -37.44 -10.66
CA LYS A 136 14.86 -38.50 -9.63
C LYS A 136 13.42 -39.01 -9.51
N HIS A 137 12.50 -38.38 -10.24
CA HIS A 137 11.07 -38.71 -10.23
C HIS A 137 10.56 -39.17 -11.62
N LEU A 138 11.48 -39.45 -12.55
CA LEU A 138 11.26 -40.18 -13.80
C LEU A 138 11.83 -41.59 -13.65
#